data_AF-A0A8J4TE28-F1
#
_entry.id   AF-A0A8J4TE28-F1
#
_cell.length_a   1.000
_cell.length_b   1.000
_cell.length_c   1.000
_cell.angle_alpha   90.00
_cell.angle_beta   90.00
_cell.angle_gamma   90.00
#
_symmetry.space_group_name_H-M   'P 1'
#
loop_
_entity.id
_entity.type
_entity.pdbx_description
1 polymer ?
#
loop_
_entity_poly.entity_id
_entity_poly.type
_entity_poly.pdbx_seq_one_letter_code
_entity_poly.pdbx_strand_id
1 'polypeptide(L)'
;ISRLFNGTEPIVLDSLKQHYFIDRDGEIFRYILSYLRTSKLLLPEDFKEFQLLYEEARYYQLSPMVKELERWKQEREQRRGAQPCECLVVRVTPDLGERIALSGDKALIEEIFPETGDVMCNSVNAGWNQDPTHVIRFPLNGYCRLNSVQ
;
A
#
# COMPACT_ATOMS: atom_id res chain seq x y z
N ILE A 1 -27.50 -0.59 16.26
CA ILE A 1 -27.40 0.51 17.26
C ILE A 1 -28.62 1.42 17.28
N SER A 2 -29.19 1.81 16.13
CA SER A 2 -30.41 2.63 16.08
C SER A 2 -31.56 2.04 16.90
N ARG A 3 -31.71 0.71 16.91
CA ARG A 3 -32.71 -0.03 17.70
C ARG A 3 -32.62 0.22 19.21
N LEU A 4 -31.43 0.51 19.74
CA LEU A 4 -31.21 0.84 21.16
C LEU A 4 -31.67 2.27 21.51
N PHE A 5 -31.65 3.19 20.54
CA PHE A 5 -31.93 4.61 20.76
C PHE A 5 -33.28 5.07 20.21
N ASN A 6 -33.96 4.24 19.41
CA ASN A 6 -35.31 4.51 18.90
C ASN A 6 -36.41 3.81 19.71
N GLY A 7 -36.06 3.15 20.82
CA GLY A 7 -36.99 2.45 21.71
C GLY A 7 -37.39 1.05 21.27
N THR A 8 -36.81 0.49 20.21
CA THR A 8 -37.10 -0.88 19.76
C THR A 8 -36.50 -1.92 20.70
N GLU A 9 -35.27 -1.69 21.16
CA GLU A 9 -34.56 -2.53 22.12
C GLU A 9 -34.27 -1.73 23.39
N PRO A 10 -34.48 -2.29 24.59
CA PRO A 10 -34.19 -1.60 25.82
C PRO A 10 -32.68 -1.37 25.96
N ILE A 11 -32.30 -0.16 26.38
CA ILE A 11 -30.92 0.21 26.72
C ILE A 11 -30.82 0.48 28.22
N VAL A 12 -29.74 0.04 28.85
CA VAL A 12 -29.51 0.24 30.29
C VAL A 12 -29.16 1.71 30.52
N LEU A 13 -29.85 2.36 31.46
CA LEU A 13 -29.54 3.71 31.94
C LEU A 13 -28.94 3.62 33.35
N ASP A 14 -27.71 4.11 33.54
CA ASP A 14 -27.14 4.31 34.87
C ASP A 14 -27.84 5.52 35.51
N SER A 15 -28.75 5.24 36.44
CA SER A 15 -29.56 6.26 37.11
C SER A 15 -28.75 7.19 38.02
N LEU A 16 -27.57 6.75 38.48
CA LEU A 16 -26.69 7.56 39.32
C LEU A 16 -25.84 8.51 38.48
N LYS A 17 -25.35 8.05 37.33
CA LYS A 17 -24.45 8.83 36.44
C LYS A 17 -25.15 9.52 35.27
N GLN A 18 -26.44 9.23 35.05
CA GLN A 18 -27.27 9.80 33.99
C GLN A 18 -26.68 9.58 32.58
N HIS A 19 -26.19 8.38 32.32
CA HIS A 19 -25.74 7.97 30.99
C HIS A 19 -26.20 6.56 30.64
N TYR A 20 -26.29 6.28 29.34
CA TYR A 20 -26.56 4.94 28.84
C TYR A 20 -25.33 4.04 28.99
N PHE A 21 -25.57 2.77 29.32
CA PHE A 21 -24.55 1.75 29.40
C PHE A 21 -24.71 0.73 28.26
N ILE A 22 -23.59 0.44 27.59
CA ILE A 22 -23.49 -0.57 26.55
C ILE A 22 -22.34 -1.50 26.96
N ASP A 23 -22.64 -2.78 27.20
CA ASP A 23 -21.67 -3.79 27.62
C ASP A 23 -20.90 -4.36 26.42
N ARG A 24 -20.10 -3.51 25.77
CA ARG A 24 -19.30 -3.84 24.58
C ARG A 24 -17.94 -3.15 24.64
N ASP A 25 -17.07 -3.48 23.68
CA ASP A 25 -15.72 -2.93 23.61
C ASP A 25 -15.73 -1.42 23.32
N GLY A 26 -15.34 -0.63 24.32
CA GLY A 26 -15.34 0.84 24.22
C GLY A 26 -14.27 1.41 23.28
N GLU A 27 -13.14 0.72 23.11
CA GLU A 27 -12.04 1.19 22.25
C GLU A 27 -12.43 1.06 20.78
N ILE A 28 -13.03 -0.08 20.42
CA ILE A 28 -13.53 -0.35 19.07
C ILE A 28 -14.77 0.47 18.75
N PHE A 29 -15.59 0.75 19.76
CA PHE A 29 -16.78 1.58 19.61
C PHE A 29 -16.48 2.99 19.04
N ARG A 30 -15.26 3.50 19.24
CA ARG A 30 -14.81 4.75 18.60
C ARG A 30 -14.95 4.73 17.08
N TYR A 31 -14.62 3.62 16.43
CA TYR A 31 -14.73 3.46 14.98
C TYR A 31 -16.19 3.36 14.53
N ILE A 32 -17.02 2.67 15.31
CA ILE A 32 -18.47 2.61 15.10
C ILE A 32 -19.06 4.03 15.12
N LEU A 33 -18.74 4.83 16.14
CA LEU A 33 -19.19 6.22 16.22
C LEU A 33 -18.64 7.09 15.09
N SER A 34 -17.38 6.93 14.73
CA SER A 34 -16.76 7.66 13.62
C SER A 34 -17.51 7.41 12.30
N TYR A 35 -17.84 6.14 12.04
CA TYR A 35 -18.62 5.74 10.87
C TYR A 35 -20.02 6.35 10.89
N LEU A 36 -20.72 6.31 12.03
CA LEU A 36 -22.06 6.90 12.15
C LEU A 36 -22.09 8.41 11.94
N ARG A 37 -21.00 9.12 12.25
CA ARG A 37 -20.90 10.58 12.05
C ARG A 37 -20.58 10.96 10.61
N THR A 38 -19.71 10.20 9.96
CA THR A 38 -19.10 10.59 8.68
C THR A 38 -19.59 9.77 7.49
N SER A 39 -20.23 8.62 7.75
CA SER A 39 -20.57 7.59 6.77
C SER A 39 -19.36 7.10 5.97
N LYS A 40 -18.17 7.08 6.60
CA LYS A 40 -16.91 6.65 5.98
C LYS A 40 -16.14 5.71 6.90
N LEU A 41 -15.61 4.63 6.34
CA LEU A 41 -14.68 3.75 7.05
C LEU A 41 -13.27 4.35 7.10
N LEU A 42 -12.93 4.98 8.23
CA LEU A 42 -11.62 5.61 8.47
C LEU A 42 -10.79 4.77 9.46
N LEU A 43 -9.90 3.94 8.91
CA LEU A 43 -9.00 3.07 9.69
C LEU A 43 -7.54 3.47 9.47
N PRO A 44 -6.66 3.35 10.49
CA PRO A 44 -5.22 3.45 10.31
C PRO A 44 -4.71 2.46 9.25
N GLU A 45 -3.61 2.80 8.59
CA GLU A 45 -3.02 1.92 7.57
C GLU A 45 -2.55 0.58 8.13
N ASP A 46 -2.17 0.51 9.40
CA ASP A 46 -1.68 -0.69 10.09
C ASP A 46 -2.73 -1.30 11.01
N PHE A 47 -4.01 -0.97 10.85
CA PHE A 47 -5.10 -1.42 11.72
C PHE A 47 -5.13 -2.94 11.90
N LYS A 48 -5.06 -3.42 13.15
CA LYS A 48 -4.86 -4.84 13.48
C LYS A 48 -6.13 -5.48 14.02
N GLU A 49 -7.04 -4.71 14.61
CA GLU A 49 -8.27 -5.19 15.25
C GLU A 49 -9.44 -5.37 14.26
N PHE A 50 -9.15 -5.72 13.00
CA PHE A 50 -10.16 -5.89 11.94
C PHE A 50 -11.30 -6.81 12.38
N GLN A 51 -10.96 -7.99 12.90
CA GLN A 51 -11.96 -8.99 13.27
C GLN A 51 -12.88 -8.48 14.38
N LEU A 52 -12.33 -7.75 15.34
CA LEU A 52 -13.08 -7.21 16.47
C LEU A 52 -14.04 -6.11 16.00
N LEU A 53 -13.57 -5.19 15.16
CA LEU A 53 -14.42 -4.15 14.56
C LEU A 53 -15.51 -4.74 13.66
N TYR A 54 -15.20 -5.79 12.91
CA TYR A 54 -16.17 -6.48 12.06
C TYR A 54 -17.31 -7.10 12.90
N GLU A 55 -16.98 -7.76 14.01
CA GLU A 55 -17.99 -8.31 14.92
C GLU A 55 -18.83 -7.21 15.60
N GLU A 56 -18.23 -6.08 16.01
CA GLU A 56 -19.00 -4.93 16.52
C GLU A 56 -19.94 -4.35 15.45
N ALA A 57 -19.46 -4.15 14.22
CA ALA A 57 -20.29 -3.64 13.12
C ALA A 57 -21.48 -4.57 12.82
N ARG A 58 -21.29 -5.89 12.91
CA ARG A 58 -22.35 -6.89 12.79
C ARG A 58 -23.31 -6.86 13.98
N TYR A 59 -22.80 -6.79 15.20
CA TYR A 59 -23.61 -6.68 16.42
C TYR A 59 -24.54 -5.47 16.35
N TYR A 60 -24.02 -4.31 15.94
CA TYR A 60 -24.81 -3.10 15.76
C TYR A 60 -25.63 -3.07 14.47
N GLN A 61 -25.56 -4.10 13.63
CA GLN A 61 -26.27 -4.25 12.36
C GLN A 61 -26.03 -3.10 11.39
N LEU A 62 -24.78 -2.63 11.31
CA LEU A 62 -24.35 -1.58 10.40
C LEU A 62 -23.99 -2.17 9.05
N SER A 63 -24.98 -2.68 8.31
CA SER A 63 -24.77 -3.33 7.00
C SER A 63 -23.92 -2.52 6.01
N PRO A 64 -24.05 -1.18 5.90
CA PRO A 64 -23.16 -0.38 5.05
C PRO A 64 -21.68 -0.47 5.48
N MET A 65 -21.41 -0.39 6.79
CA MET A 65 -20.07 -0.49 7.34
C MET A 65 -19.47 -1.88 7.14
N VAL A 66 -20.27 -2.94 7.34
CA VAL A 66 -19.85 -4.33 7.12
C VAL A 66 -19.40 -4.53 5.67
N LYS A 67 -20.15 -4.02 4.69
CA LYS A 67 -19.76 -4.07 3.28
C LYS A 67 -18.46 -3.31 2.99
N GLU A 68 -18.28 -2.14 3.59
CA GLU A 68 -17.04 -1.38 3.44
C GLU A 68 -15.84 -2.11 4.07
N LEU A 69 -16.02 -2.76 5.21
CA LEU A 69 -14.98 -3.58 5.86
C LEU A 69 -14.59 -4.78 5.00
N GLU A 70 -15.56 -5.47 4.39
CA GLU A 70 -15.30 -6.57 3.46
C GLU A 70 -14.51 -6.10 2.24
N ARG A 71 -14.89 -4.96 1.65
CA ARG A 71 -14.13 -4.34 0.55
C ARG A 71 -12.71 -3.97 0.99
N TRP A 72 -12.56 -3.34 2.15
CA TRP A 72 -11.25 -2.96 2.70
C TRP A 72 -10.33 -4.18 2.87
N LYS A 73 -10.87 -5.31 3.36
CA LYS A 73 -10.12 -6.56 3.51
C LYS A 73 -9.68 -7.12 2.15
N GLN A 74 -10.58 -7.15 1.17
CA GLN A 74 -10.27 -7.64 -0.17
C GLN A 74 -9.18 -6.80 -0.86
N GLU A 75 -9.27 -5.47 -0.79
CA GLU A 75 -8.26 -4.57 -1.36
C GLU A 75 -6.88 -4.80 -0.72
N ARG A 76 -6.84 -5.05 0.58
CA ARG A 76 -5.60 -5.36 1.33
C ARG A 76 -4.99 -6.70 0.94
N GLU A 77 -5.82 -7.72 0.76
CA GLU A 77 -5.38 -9.04 0.28
C GLU A 77 -4.83 -8.97 -1.16
N GLN A 78 -5.47 -8.20 -2.04
CA GLN A 78 -4.98 -7.96 -3.39
C GLN A 78 -3.65 -7.22 -3.42
N ARG A 79 -3.49 -6.17 -2.59
CA ARG A 79 -2.21 -5.44 -2.47
C ARG A 79 -1.06 -6.32 -2.01
N ARG A 80 -1.33 -7.32 -1.15
CA ARG A 80 -0.31 -8.31 -0.73
C ARG A 80 0.14 -9.22 -1.87
N GLY A 81 -0.75 -9.55 -2.81
CA GLY A 81 -0.41 -10.35 -3.98
C GLY A 81 0.19 -9.56 -5.14
N ALA A 82 -0.01 -8.25 -5.17
CA ALA A 82 0.32 -7.38 -6.30
C ALA A 82 1.15 -6.16 -5.88
N GLN A 83 2.15 -6.33 -5.00
CA GLN A 83 3.11 -5.27 -4.77
C GLN A 83 3.93 -5.08 -6.06
N PRO A 84 3.80 -3.93 -6.75
CA PRO A 84 4.67 -3.63 -7.89
C PRO A 84 6.08 -3.50 -7.34
N CYS A 85 6.99 -4.32 -7.83
CA CYS A 85 8.41 -4.23 -7.49
C CYS A 85 9.16 -3.76 -8.73
N GLU A 86 9.77 -2.60 -8.63
CA GLU A 86 10.73 -2.14 -9.62
C GLU A 86 12.07 -2.82 -9.37
N CYS A 87 12.58 -3.52 -10.38
CA CYS A 87 13.75 -4.38 -10.26
C CYS A 87 14.80 -4.00 -11.29
N LEU A 88 16.04 -3.83 -10.81
CA LEU A 88 17.21 -3.59 -11.63
C LEU A 88 18.28 -4.65 -11.36
N VAL A 89 18.86 -5.22 -12.41
CA VAL A 89 19.97 -6.18 -12.30
C VAL A 89 21.28 -5.46 -12.58
N VAL A 90 22.17 -5.45 -11.59
CA VAL A 90 23.53 -4.92 -11.71
C VAL A 90 24.52 -6.06 -11.89
N ARG A 91 25.31 -6.02 -12.97
CA ARG A 91 26.41 -6.96 -13.22
C ARG A 91 27.73 -6.21 -13.16
N VAL A 92 28.63 -6.62 -12.27
CA VAL A 92 29.99 -6.11 -12.17
C VAL A 92 30.97 -7.17 -12.66
N THR A 93 31.85 -6.81 -13.59
CA THR A 93 32.91 -7.70 -14.12
C THR A 93 34.27 -7.01 -13.93
N PRO A 94 35.24 -7.64 -13.24
CA PRO A 94 36.57 -7.06 -13.04
C PRO A 94 37.48 -7.36 -14.24
N ASP A 95 37.49 -6.49 -15.24
CA ASP A 95 38.30 -6.62 -16.47
C ASP A 95 39.18 -5.37 -16.68
N LEU A 96 40.43 -5.38 -16.18
CA LEU A 96 41.37 -4.24 -16.28
C LEU A 96 40.75 -2.89 -15.86
N GLY A 97 39.88 -2.94 -14.86
CA GLY A 97 38.92 -1.90 -14.48
C GLY A 97 37.56 -2.54 -14.18
N GLU A 98 36.72 -1.89 -13.39
CA GLU A 98 35.37 -2.40 -13.16
C GLU A 98 34.49 -2.12 -14.38
N ARG A 99 33.82 -3.16 -14.91
CA ARG A 99 32.75 -3.03 -15.90
C ARG A 99 31.39 -3.25 -15.25
N ILE A 100 30.55 -2.21 -15.25
CA ILE A 100 29.22 -2.23 -14.64
C ILE A 100 28.19 -2.23 -15.76
N ALA A 101 27.30 -3.21 -15.75
CA ALA A 101 26.20 -3.34 -16.71
C ALA A 101 24.84 -3.43 -16.00
N LEU A 102 23.88 -2.62 -16.43
CA LEU A 102 22.51 -2.58 -15.89
C LEU A 102 21.52 -3.29 -16.83
N SER A 103 20.57 -4.01 -16.26
CA SER A 103 19.42 -4.54 -17.01
C SER A 103 18.13 -4.30 -16.24
N GLY A 104 17.12 -3.73 -16.88
CA GLY A 104 15.84 -3.38 -16.25
C GLY A 104 15.07 -2.33 -17.04
N ASP A 105 14.08 -1.73 -16.40
CA ASP A 105 13.27 -0.65 -16.99
C ASP A 105 14.12 0.61 -17.25
N LYS A 106 13.96 1.22 -18.43
CA LYS A 106 14.74 2.40 -18.82
C LYS A 106 14.36 3.65 -18.04
N ALA A 107 13.08 3.86 -17.75
CA ALA A 107 12.63 5.02 -17.00
C ALA A 107 13.17 4.97 -15.57
N LEU A 108 13.19 3.78 -14.95
CA LEU A 108 13.82 3.58 -13.65
C LEU A 108 15.32 3.87 -13.68
N ILE A 109 16.04 3.42 -14.72
CA ILE A 109 17.48 3.68 -14.84
C ILE A 109 17.75 5.17 -15.06
N GLU A 110 16.94 5.85 -15.86
CA GLU A 110 17.05 7.30 -16.09
C GLU A 110 16.71 8.11 -14.82
N GLU A 111 15.76 7.65 -14.01
CA GLU A 111 15.47 8.26 -12.71
C GLU A 111 16.66 8.16 -11.75
N ILE A 112 17.32 6.99 -11.68
CA ILE A 112 18.45 6.75 -10.77
C ILE A 112 19.75 7.35 -11.32
N PHE A 113 19.97 7.28 -12.64
CA PHE A 113 21.17 7.72 -13.36
C PHE A 113 20.80 8.65 -14.52
N PRO A 114 20.42 9.91 -14.23
CA PRO A 114 19.92 10.85 -15.23
C PRO A 114 20.91 11.15 -16.37
N GLU A 115 22.22 10.94 -16.16
CA GLU A 115 23.24 11.08 -17.20
C GLU A 115 23.11 10.06 -18.34
N THR A 116 22.29 9.02 -18.16
CA THR A 116 22.11 7.93 -19.12
C THR A 116 20.94 8.13 -20.09
N GLY A 117 20.03 9.07 -19.83
CA GLY A 117 18.77 9.24 -20.58
C GLY A 117 18.97 9.49 -22.08
N ASP A 118 19.81 10.47 -22.43
CA ASP A 118 20.13 10.80 -23.83
C ASP A 118 20.82 9.64 -24.57
N VAL A 119 21.58 8.82 -23.85
CA VAL A 119 22.33 7.70 -24.42
C VAL A 119 21.38 6.56 -24.79
N MET A 120 20.43 6.25 -23.91
CA MET A 120 19.46 5.17 -24.13
C MET A 120 18.48 5.48 -25.26
N CYS A 121 18.10 6.73 -25.43
CA CYS A 121 17.18 7.17 -26.49
C CYS A 121 17.83 7.12 -27.90
N ASN A 122 19.12 7.43 -28.00
CA ASN A 122 19.79 7.61 -29.30
C ASN A 122 20.47 6.34 -29.85
N SER A 123 20.53 5.26 -29.07
CA SER A 123 21.32 4.06 -29.39
C SER A 123 20.50 2.93 -30.01
N VAL A 124 19.72 3.21 -31.05
CA VAL A 124 18.73 2.27 -31.65
C VAL A 124 19.35 0.98 -32.22
N ASN A 125 20.69 0.95 -32.41
CA ASN A 125 21.44 -0.19 -32.95
C ASN A 125 22.41 -0.83 -31.94
N ALA A 126 22.36 -0.44 -30.68
CA ALA A 126 23.21 -1.05 -29.67
C ALA A 126 22.64 -2.39 -29.21
N GLY A 127 23.50 -3.40 -29.04
CA GLY A 127 23.07 -4.75 -28.62
C GLY A 127 22.34 -4.80 -27.27
N TRP A 128 22.43 -3.73 -26.46
CA TRP A 128 21.72 -3.58 -25.20
C TRP A 128 20.33 -2.92 -25.32
N ASN A 129 19.99 -2.32 -26.46
CA ASN A 129 18.80 -1.48 -26.66
C ASN A 129 17.79 -2.13 -27.63
N GLN A 130 17.28 -3.31 -27.27
CA GLN A 130 16.42 -4.10 -28.17
C GLN A 130 14.91 -3.95 -27.88
N ASP A 131 14.56 -3.48 -26.68
CA ASP A 131 13.18 -3.30 -26.23
C ASP A 131 12.91 -1.80 -25.99
N PRO A 132 11.72 -1.26 -26.29
CA PRO A 132 11.42 0.16 -26.07
C PRO A 132 11.40 0.55 -24.59
N THR A 133 11.03 -0.36 -23.70
CA THR A 133 10.81 -0.13 -22.27
C THR A 133 11.95 -0.63 -21.39
N HIS A 134 12.63 -1.71 -21.81
CA HIS A 134 13.68 -2.36 -21.04
C HIS A 134 15.03 -2.33 -21.76
N VAL A 135 16.10 -2.37 -20.97
CA VAL A 135 17.47 -2.46 -21.46
C VAL A 135 18.15 -3.71 -20.91
N ILE A 136 19.02 -4.33 -21.69
CA ILE A 136 19.76 -5.54 -21.29
C ILE A 136 21.25 -5.27 -21.37
N ARG A 137 21.95 -5.33 -20.22
CA ARG A 137 23.40 -5.10 -20.11
C ARG A 137 23.86 -3.73 -20.65
N PHE A 138 23.11 -2.67 -20.34
CA PHE A 138 23.53 -1.29 -20.57
C PHE A 138 24.86 -0.99 -19.85
N PRO A 139 25.93 -0.56 -20.55
CA PRO A 139 27.26 -0.38 -19.94
C PRO A 139 27.37 0.95 -19.19
N LEU A 140 26.96 0.97 -17.92
CA LEU A 140 26.85 2.17 -17.08
C LEU A 140 28.17 2.94 -16.98
N ASN A 141 29.27 2.25 -16.69
CA ASN A 141 30.58 2.87 -16.49
C ASN A 141 31.19 3.48 -17.77
N GLY A 142 30.60 3.23 -18.94
CA GLY A 142 30.94 3.93 -20.18
C GLY A 142 30.39 5.35 -20.27
N TYR A 143 29.37 5.66 -19.46
CA TYR A 143 28.61 6.92 -19.51
C TYR A 143 28.55 7.64 -18.16
N CYS A 144 28.70 6.91 -17.06
CA CYS A 144 28.74 7.45 -15.69
C CYS A 144 30.09 7.13 -15.03
N ARG A 145 30.61 8.05 -14.22
CA ARG A 145 31.87 7.87 -13.45
C ARG A 145 31.59 7.30 -12.05
N LEU A 146 30.84 6.21 -11.98
CA LEU A 146 30.51 5.52 -10.73
C LEU A 146 31.25 4.18 -10.67
N ASN A 147 31.75 3.84 -9.48
CA ASN A 147 32.26 2.50 -9.18
C ASN A 147 31.16 1.61 -8.59
N SER A 148 31.46 0.33 -8.36
CA SER A 148 30.46 -0.65 -7.89
C SER A 148 29.90 -0.40 -6.48
N VAL A 149 30.53 0.47 -5.68
CA VAL A 149 30.21 0.75 -4.27
C VAL A 149 29.41 2.06 -4.11
N GLN A 150 29.49 2.97 -5.09
CA GLN A 150 28.76 4.23 -5.12
C GLN A 150 27.32 4.02 -5.56
#